data_AF-A0A497R1C8-F1
#
_entry.id   AF-A0A497R1C8-F1
#
_cell.length_a   1.000
_cell.length_b   1.000
_cell.length_c   1.000
_cell.angle_alpha   90.00
_cell.angle_beta   90.00
_cell.angle_gamma   90.00
#
_symmetry.space_group_name_H-M   'P 1'
#
loop_
_entity.id
_entity.type
_entity.pdbx_description
1 polymer ?
#
loop_
_entity_poly.entity_id
_entity_poly.type
_entity_poly.pdbx_seq_one_letter_code
_entity_poly.pdbx_strand_id
1 'polypeptide(L)'
;MVEDNLRKLIYKNLEETEIGKDLVVVSQRTAFVYGEDPSDKKYLPIEEFLITILAKQGPIARGDLASLTNIPRTTLYDVLTKLISKGLVEKKPVHVQKRGRPKVLFSVKK
;
A
#
# COMPACT_ATOMS: atom_id res chain seq x y z
N MET A 1 -11.43 13.88 27.45
CA MET A 1 -12.64 14.09 26.61
C MET A 1 -12.33 14.40 25.15
N VAL A 2 -11.37 15.27 24.81
CA VAL A 2 -11.02 15.58 23.41
C VAL A 2 -10.30 14.41 22.73
N GLU A 3 -9.38 13.75 23.44
CA GLU A 3 -8.62 12.60 22.92
C GLU A 3 -9.49 11.38 22.56
N ASP A 4 -10.53 11.10 23.35
CA ASP A 4 -11.46 10.00 23.07
C ASP A 4 -12.30 10.24 21.81
N ASN A 5 -12.68 11.50 21.57
CA ASN A 5 -13.38 11.87 20.34
C ASN A 5 -12.45 11.84 19.13
N LEU A 6 -11.19 12.25 19.29
CA LEU A 6 -10.18 12.15 18.24
C LEU A 6 -9.88 10.69 17.90
N ARG A 7 -9.71 9.85 18.92
CA ARG A 7 -9.57 8.39 18.77
C ARG A 7 -10.78 7.82 18.06
N LYS A 8 -12.01 8.08 18.54
CA LYS A 8 -13.24 7.63 17.86
C LYS A 8 -13.30 8.08 16.40
N LEU A 9 -12.89 9.30 16.08
CA LEU A 9 -12.90 9.81 14.71
C LEU A 9 -11.84 9.14 13.83
N ILE A 10 -10.65 8.88 14.40
CA ILE A 10 -9.58 8.10 13.75
C ILE A 10 -10.07 6.68 13.50
N TYR A 11 -10.59 5.99 14.51
CA TYR A 11 -11.08 4.61 14.44
C TYR A 11 -12.31 4.45 13.54
N LYS A 12 -13.17 5.47 13.42
CA LYS A 12 -14.37 5.42 12.57
C LYS A 12 -14.06 5.31 11.07
N ASN A 13 -12.84 5.64 10.64
CA ASN A 13 -12.42 5.66 9.24
C ASN A 13 -11.25 4.71 8.94
N LEU A 14 -10.96 3.77 9.82
CA LEU A 14 -9.95 2.75 9.58
C LEU A 14 -10.58 1.60 8.80
N GLU A 15 -9.95 1.22 7.69
CA GLU A 15 -10.25 -0.04 7.01
C GLU A 15 -9.14 -1.04 7.34
N GLU A 16 -9.54 -2.25 7.73
CA GLU A 16 -8.66 -3.35 8.11
C GLU A 16 -8.55 -4.35 6.95
N THR A 17 -7.36 -4.84 6.66
CA THR A 17 -7.15 -5.92 5.68
C THR A 17 -5.97 -6.79 6.05
N GLU A 18 -6.14 -8.09 5.93
CA GLU A 18 -5.10 -9.08 6.20
C GLU A 18 -4.22 -9.27 4.97
N ILE A 19 -2.90 -9.14 5.16
CA ILE A 19 -1.89 -9.52 4.16
C ILE A 19 -1.05 -10.64 4.75
N GLY A 20 -1.37 -11.88 4.40
CA GLY A 20 -0.71 -13.03 5.02
C GLY A 20 -1.12 -13.17 6.50
N LYS A 21 -0.16 -13.07 7.43
CA LYS A 21 -0.37 -13.12 8.89
C LYS A 21 -0.46 -11.74 9.56
N ASP A 22 -0.27 -10.67 8.80
CA ASP A 22 -0.21 -9.30 9.31
C ASP A 22 -1.50 -8.55 8.95
N LEU A 23 -2.07 -7.81 9.90
CA LEU A 23 -3.24 -6.95 9.71
C LEU A 23 -2.78 -5.54 9.33
N VAL A 24 -3.16 -5.06 8.16
CA VAL A 24 -2.86 -3.70 7.69
C VAL A 24 -4.09 -2.83 7.93
N VAL A 25 -3.89 -1.71 8.62
CA VAL A 25 -4.93 -0.70 8.84
C VAL A 25 -4.55 0.58 8.13
N VAL A 26 -5.41 1.06 7.23
CA VAL A 26 -5.13 2.27 6.47
C VAL A 26 -6.06 3.39 6.91
N SER A 27 -5.47 4.53 7.23
CA SER A 27 -6.12 5.84 7.32
C SER A 27 -5.80 6.64 6.06
N GLN A 28 -6.61 7.65 5.73
CA GLN A 28 -6.45 8.54 4.57
C GLN A 28 -5.03 9.16 4.40
N ARG A 29 -4.17 9.14 5.44
CA ARG A 29 -2.79 9.65 5.41
C ARG A 29 -1.73 8.71 6.01
N THR A 30 -2.09 7.52 6.48
CA THR A 30 -1.15 6.65 7.23
C THR A 30 -1.56 5.19 7.11
N ALA A 31 -0.63 4.30 6.75
CA ALA A 31 -0.82 2.86 6.83
C ALA A 31 -0.15 2.34 8.10
N PHE A 32 -0.83 1.46 8.83
CA PHE A 32 -0.35 0.74 10.01
C PHE A 32 -0.25 -0.74 9.64
N VAL A 33 0.83 -1.41 10.04
CA VAL A 33 0.96 -2.88 9.92
C VAL A 33 0.99 -3.42 11.35
N TYR A 34 0.03 -4.27 11.68
CA TYR A 34 -0.05 -5.03 12.92
C TYR A 34 0.44 -6.45 12.60
N GLY A 35 1.36 -6.98 13.41
CA GLY A 35 1.68 -8.41 13.38
C GLY A 35 0.59 -9.24 14.06
N GLU A 36 0.85 -10.54 14.25
CA GLU A 36 -0.05 -11.48 14.96
C GLU A 36 -0.34 -11.07 16.43
N ASP A 37 0.49 -10.21 17.04
CA ASP A 37 0.29 -9.71 18.39
C ASP A 37 0.10 -8.17 18.38
N PRO A 38 -1.05 -7.63 18.86
CA PRO A 38 -1.34 -6.19 18.90
C PRO A 38 -0.33 -5.35 19.69
N SER A 39 0.50 -6.02 20.49
CA SER A 39 1.52 -5.46 21.37
C SER A 39 2.82 -5.12 20.62
N ASP A 40 3.10 -5.80 19.50
CA ASP A 40 4.38 -5.74 18.79
C ASP A 40 4.33 -4.77 17.59
N LYS A 41 3.89 -3.54 17.88
CA LYS A 41 3.64 -2.50 16.86
C LYS A 41 4.94 -2.01 16.25
N LYS A 42 5.19 -2.36 14.99
CA LYS A 42 6.24 -1.72 14.18
C LYS A 42 5.65 -0.71 13.22
N TYR A 43 6.09 0.53 13.34
CA TYR A 43 5.76 1.59 12.40
C TYR A 43 6.65 1.46 11.17
N LEU A 44 6.02 1.37 10.00
CA LEU A 44 6.72 1.39 8.72
C LEU A 44 6.14 2.51 7.86
N PRO A 45 6.96 3.46 7.35
CA PRO A 45 6.50 4.44 6.38
C PRO A 45 5.86 3.76 5.17
N ILE A 46 4.82 4.37 4.59
CA ILE A 46 4.09 3.81 3.44
C ILE A 46 5.01 3.50 2.25
N GLU A 47 6.05 4.30 2.05
CA GLU A 47 7.10 4.05 1.05
C GLU A 47 7.82 2.71 1.29
N GLU A 48 8.30 2.48 2.51
CA GLU A 48 9.04 1.27 2.89
C GLU A 48 8.15 0.03 2.89
N PHE A 49 6.89 0.20 3.30
CA PHE A 49 5.88 -0.84 3.20
C PHE A 49 5.64 -1.25 1.75
N LEU A 50 5.40 -0.30 0.85
CA LEU A 50 5.19 -0.61 -0.56
C LEU A 50 6.43 -1.22 -1.21
N ILE A 51 7.64 -0.76 -0.87
CA ILE A 51 8.89 -1.40 -1.35
C ILE A 51 8.94 -2.86 -0.90
N THR A 52 8.61 -3.14 0.37
CA THR A 52 8.60 -4.50 0.92
C THR A 52 7.60 -5.40 0.18
N ILE A 53 6.38 -4.90 -0.07
CA ILE A 53 5.37 -5.63 -0.84
C ILE A 53 5.85 -5.88 -2.28
N LEU A 54 6.39 -4.85 -2.94
CA LEU A 54 6.90 -4.97 -4.31
C LEU A 54 8.13 -5.90 -4.42
N ALA A 55 8.96 -5.98 -3.37
CA ALA A 55 10.09 -6.90 -3.31
C ALA A 55 9.63 -8.36 -3.15
N LYS A 56 8.60 -8.59 -2.33
CA LYS A 56 8.06 -9.93 -2.05
C LYS A 56 7.14 -10.46 -3.16
N GLN A 57 6.32 -9.60 -3.76
CA GLN A 57 5.21 -9.99 -4.63
C GLN A 57 5.21 -9.31 -6.00
N GLY A 58 6.14 -8.39 -6.26
CA GLY A 58 6.25 -7.74 -7.57
C GLY A 58 6.77 -8.69 -8.65
N PRO A 59 6.49 -8.43 -9.95
CA PRO A 59 5.80 -7.25 -10.49
C PRO A 59 4.26 -7.33 -10.35
N ILE A 60 3.62 -6.25 -9.89
CA ILE A 60 2.17 -6.22 -9.57
C ILE A 60 1.52 -4.93 -10.06
N ALA A 61 0.22 -4.95 -10.42
CA ALA A 61 -0.46 -3.72 -10.85
C ALA A 61 -0.97 -2.89 -9.67
N ARG A 62 -1.14 -1.58 -9.88
CA ARG A 62 -1.71 -0.66 -8.88
C ARG A 62 -3.10 -1.08 -8.39
N GLY A 63 -3.93 -1.64 -9.28
CA GLY A 63 -5.25 -2.16 -8.90
C GLY A 63 -5.13 -3.33 -7.94
N ASP A 64 -4.21 -4.25 -8.22
CA ASP A 64 -3.94 -5.43 -7.40
C ASP A 64 -3.31 -5.02 -6.06
N LEU A 65 -2.41 -4.02 -6.05
CA LEU A 65 -1.88 -3.39 -4.82
C LEU A 65 -2.98 -2.77 -3.95
N ALA A 66 -3.96 -2.09 -4.56
CA ALA A 66 -5.07 -1.50 -3.83
C ALA A 66 -5.92 -2.58 -3.17
N SER A 67 -6.22 -3.66 -3.89
CA SER A 67 -6.96 -4.80 -3.35
C SER A 67 -6.18 -5.56 -2.27
N LEU A 68 -4.86 -5.63 -2.39
CA LEU A 68 -4.00 -6.30 -1.42
C LEU A 68 -3.85 -5.49 -0.12
N THR A 69 -3.75 -4.17 -0.22
CA THR A 69 -3.34 -3.31 0.91
C THR A 69 -4.46 -2.46 1.49
N ASN A 70 -5.64 -2.44 0.85
CA ASN A 70 -6.70 -1.45 1.03
C ASN A 70 -6.24 0.02 0.96
N ILE A 71 -5.05 0.30 0.43
CA ILE A 71 -4.61 1.67 0.24
C ILE A 71 -5.37 2.26 -0.96
N PRO A 72 -5.97 3.47 -0.83
CA PRO A 72 -6.65 4.12 -1.93
C PRO A 72 -5.78 4.24 -3.17
N ARG A 73 -6.38 4.03 -4.36
CA ARG A 73 -5.66 4.05 -5.64
C ARG A 73 -4.95 5.38 -5.93
N THR A 74 -5.49 6.49 -5.41
CA THR A 74 -4.88 7.83 -5.49
C THR A 74 -3.65 7.92 -4.61
N THR A 75 -3.74 7.49 -3.34
CA THR A 75 -2.59 7.40 -2.43
C THR A 75 -1.49 6.51 -3.00
N LEU A 76 -1.84 5.33 -3.54
CA LEU A 76 -0.88 4.47 -4.24
C LEU A 76 -0.24 5.16 -5.44
N TYR A 77 -0.99 5.97 -6.20
CA TYR A 77 -0.43 6.72 -7.31
C TYR A 77 0.63 7.73 -6.85
N ASP A 78 0.32 8.51 -5.82
CA ASP A 78 1.22 9.54 -5.30
C ASP A 78 2.52 8.91 -4.76
N VAL A 79 2.39 7.85 -3.95
CA VAL A 79 3.54 7.17 -3.35
C VAL A 79 4.37 6.43 -4.40
N LEU A 80 3.76 5.69 -5.33
CA LEU A 80 4.48 5.00 -6.40
C LEU A 80 5.20 5.99 -7.31
N THR A 81 4.58 7.15 -7.61
CA THR A 81 5.22 8.19 -8.42
C THR A 81 6.46 8.75 -7.72
N LYS A 82 6.38 9.01 -6.41
CA LYS A 82 7.51 9.43 -5.58
C LYS A 82 8.63 8.38 -5.51
N LEU A 83 8.28 7.09 -5.42
CA LEU A 83 9.25 6.00 -5.42
C LEU A 83 9.95 5.83 -6.77
N ILE A 84 9.21 6.03 -7.87
CA ILE A 84 9.76 6.02 -9.23
C ILE A 84 10.72 7.21 -9.43
N SER A 85 10.35 8.41 -8.98
CA SER A 85 11.24 9.57 -9.09
C SER A 85 12.53 9.43 -8.27
N LYS A 86 12.48 8.69 -7.16
CA LYS A 86 13.65 8.29 -6.37
C LYS A 86 14.47 7.14 -7.00
N GLY A 87 13.98 6.53 -8.07
CA GLY A 87 14.62 5.39 -8.72
C GLY A 87 14.53 4.08 -7.93
N LEU A 88 13.64 3.97 -6.93
CA LEU A 88 13.48 2.76 -6.11
C LEU A 88 12.49 1.77 -6.71
N VAL A 89 11.55 2.25 -7.51
CA VAL A 89 10.51 1.46 -8.18
C VAL A 89 10.55 1.76 -9.67
N GLU A 90 10.33 0.74 -10.48
CA GLU A 90 10.09 0.89 -11.92
C GLU A 90 8.67 0.50 -12.29
N LYS A 91 8.16 1.05 -13.40
CA LYS A 91 6.88 0.65 -13.99
C LYS A 91 7.10 0.13 -15.41
N LYS A 92 6.47 -1.00 -15.75
CA LYS A 92 6.54 -1.62 -17.07
C LYS A 92 5.13 -1.83 -17.63
N PRO A 93 4.81 -1.26 -18.81
CA PRO A 93 3.57 -1.60 -19.50
C PRO A 93 3.66 -3.01 -20.08
N VAL A 94 2.65 -3.83 -19.83
CA VAL A 94 2.49 -5.16 -20.40
C VAL A 94 1.34 -5.11 -21.39
N HIS A 95 1.66 -5.38 -22.66
CA HIS A 95 0.64 -5.52 -23.69
C HIS A 95 -0.07 -6.85 -23.52
N VAL A 96 -1.38 -6.78 -23.33
CA VAL A 96 -2.27 -7.92 -23.48
C VAL A 96 -2.84 -7.89 -24.88
N GLN A 97 -3.07 -9.05 -25.52
CA GLN A 97 -3.63 -9.15 -26.88
C GLN A 97 -5.10 -8.68 -27.00
N LYS A 98 -5.59 -7.90 -26.02
CA LYS A 98 -6.95 -7.34 -25.98
C LYS A 98 -6.90 -5.84 -26.26
N ARG A 99 -7.93 -5.32 -26.93
CA ARG A 99 -8.10 -3.87 -27.12
C ARG A 99 -8.20 -3.15 -25.77
N GLY A 100 -7.57 -1.99 -25.66
CA GLY A 100 -7.63 -1.13 -24.47
C GLY A 100 -6.26 -0.62 -24.02
N ARG A 101 -6.23 0.02 -22.85
CA ARG A 101 -4.98 0.53 -22.25
C ARG A 101 -4.12 -0.64 -21.74
N PRO A 102 -2.81 -0.65 -22.00
CA PRO A 102 -1.90 -1.66 -21.46
C PRO A 102 -1.97 -1.74 -19.93
N LYS A 103 -1.81 -2.96 -19.37
CA LYS A 103 -1.70 -3.15 -17.91
C LYS A 103 -0.32 -2.66 -17.49
N VAL A 104 -0.23 -1.85 -16.43
CA VAL A 104 1.06 -1.37 -15.90
C VAL A 104 1.39 -2.13 -14.64
N LEU A 105 2.55 -2.79 -14.64
CA LEU A 105 3.10 -3.48 -13.48
C LEU A 105 4.21 -2.63 -12.85
N PHE A 106 4.32 -2.73 -11.53
CA PHE A 106 5.31 -2.04 -10.72
C PHE A 106 6.19 -3.09 -10.03
N SER A 107 7.50 -2.83 -9.95
CA SER A 107 8.48 -3.68 -9.27
C SER A 107 9.59 -2.83 -8.67
N VAL A 108 10.31 -3.36 -7.68
CA VAL A 108 11.52 -2.71 -7.17
C VAL A 108 12.57 -2.66 -8.28
N LYS A 109 13.23 -1.51 -8.42
CA LYS A 109 14.31 -1.34 -9.39
C LYS A 109 15.55 -2.07 -8.87
N LYS A 110 16.11 -2.96 -9.69
CA LYS A 110 17.39 -3.64 -9.42
C LYS A 110 18.57 -2.76 -9.78
#